data_AF-A0A4E9FKT2-F1
#
_entry.id   AF-A0A4E9FKT2-F1
#
_cell.length_a   1.000
_cell.length_b   1.000
_cell.length_c   1.000
_cell.angle_alpha   90.00
_cell.angle_beta   90.00
_cell.angle_gamma   90.00
#
_symmetry.space_group_name_H-M   'P 1'
#
loop_
_entity.id
_entity.type
_entity.pdbx_description
1 polymer ?
#
loop_
_entity_poly.entity_id
_entity_poly.type
_entity_poly.pdbx_seq_one_letter_code
_entity_poly.pdbx_strand_id
1 'polypeptide(L)'
;MENETLNLLDNNYSNEIPQSELCGDSEFYTLARFIFLMIASFIAWLGTCGNLLLVYIFMTRTYPTSTKYPTVLAILDALICILYIMLFGIDAAIVYLKVSNLFILYHIYIVPAYVISRITQLAIPYMLILTTLERFVWISGQKTKKFLKRMFSDHGHHITVILLLLCCTISRLPTAFAIVVHHFPNCNDFLRTQSTGPADWVHDSKVYYFFDFHLLSIAQTFIPFIVLVVFNFIIIRKLPKENLDRGKNHTKETDQENGHFLIEQNYSTSIHNQQLQQEQEQEQFSISNALFEFDESNRNTSKFEHKSKLLNTIWSSKFKRRNDSLFEAKNGSKLMIINVN
;
A
#
# COMPACT_ATOMS: atom_id res chain seq x y z
N MET A 1 12.62 84.81 -1.63
CA MET A 1 13.30 84.03 -0.58
C MET A 1 12.56 82.72 -0.28
N GLU A 2 11.22 82.72 -0.23
CA GLU A 2 10.40 81.51 -0.02
C GLU A 2 10.50 80.47 -1.17
N ASN A 3 10.54 80.91 -2.43
CA ASN A 3 10.64 79.97 -3.56
C ASN A 3 11.99 79.25 -3.67
N GLU A 4 13.07 79.84 -3.15
CA GLU A 4 14.42 79.29 -3.27
C GLU A 4 14.66 78.19 -2.23
N THR A 5 14.09 78.36 -1.03
CA THR A 5 14.11 77.34 0.02
C THR A 5 13.26 76.13 -0.32
N LEU A 6 12.11 76.32 -0.98
CA LEU A 6 11.24 75.22 -1.41
C LEU A 6 11.88 74.38 -2.52
N ASN A 7 12.54 75.02 -3.50
CA ASN A 7 13.28 74.31 -4.55
C ASN A 7 14.53 73.57 -4.03
N LEU A 8 15.22 74.11 -3.02
CA LEU A 8 16.36 73.42 -2.41
C LEU A 8 15.91 72.22 -1.57
N LEU A 9 14.78 72.32 -0.87
CA LEU A 9 14.19 71.20 -0.15
C LEU A 9 13.73 70.09 -1.11
N ASP A 10 13.08 70.45 -2.21
CA ASP A 10 12.60 69.47 -3.20
C ASP A 10 13.75 68.77 -3.95
N ASN A 11 14.81 69.53 -4.30
CA ASN A 11 16.01 68.96 -4.93
C ASN A 11 16.84 68.09 -3.96
N ASN A 12 16.97 68.46 -2.69
CA ASN A 12 17.66 67.58 -1.71
C ASN A 12 16.81 66.36 -1.35
N TYR A 13 15.49 66.49 -1.23
CA TYR A 13 14.60 65.37 -0.93
C TYR A 13 14.57 64.36 -2.09
N SER A 14 14.55 64.83 -3.34
CA SER A 14 14.62 63.98 -4.53
C SER A 14 15.94 63.22 -4.66
N ASN A 15 17.04 63.78 -4.16
CA ASN A 15 18.38 63.18 -4.27
C ASN A 15 18.70 62.14 -3.17
N GLU A 16 17.89 62.04 -2.11
CA GLU A 16 18.17 61.18 -0.96
C GLU A 16 17.02 60.25 -0.56
N ILE A 17 16.03 59.96 -1.42
CA ILE A 17 15.16 58.80 -1.16
C ILE A 17 16.08 57.57 -1.17
N PRO A 18 16.26 56.87 -0.02
CA PRO A 18 17.13 55.71 0.03
C PRO A 18 16.64 54.69 -1.01
N GLN A 19 17.54 54.07 -1.76
CA GLN A 19 17.18 53.00 -2.72
C GLN A 19 16.37 51.86 -2.06
N SER A 20 16.42 51.71 -0.73
CA SER A 20 15.60 50.78 0.05
C SER A 20 14.11 51.16 0.09
N GLU A 21 13.74 52.44 -0.04
CA GLU A 21 12.34 52.87 -0.16
C GLU A 21 11.84 52.81 -1.61
N LEU A 22 12.76 52.92 -2.57
CA LEU A 22 12.42 53.00 -4.00
C LEU A 22 12.32 51.63 -4.70
N CYS A 23 12.95 50.60 -4.14
CA CYS A 23 13.09 49.29 -4.75
C CYS A 23 12.58 48.18 -3.82
N GLY A 24 12.01 47.12 -4.40
CA GLY A 24 11.61 45.94 -3.64
C GLY A 24 12.81 45.25 -2.98
N ASP A 25 12.52 44.52 -1.90
CA ASP A 25 13.50 43.69 -1.23
C ASP A 25 14.05 42.63 -2.20
N SER A 26 15.38 42.55 -2.29
CA SER A 26 16.07 41.52 -3.07
C SER A 26 17.06 40.79 -2.20
N GLU A 27 16.85 39.48 -2.02
CA GLU A 27 17.87 38.62 -1.43
C GLU A 27 18.95 38.33 -2.48
N PHE A 28 20.19 38.72 -2.21
CA PHE A 28 21.30 38.32 -3.08
C PHE A 28 21.54 36.82 -2.95
N TYR A 29 21.47 36.10 -4.07
CA TYR A 29 21.77 34.67 -4.10
C TYR A 29 23.29 34.47 -4.11
N THR A 30 23.81 33.84 -3.07
CA THR A 30 25.18 33.33 -3.08
C THR A 30 25.30 32.18 -4.09
N LEU A 31 26.50 31.99 -4.65
CA LEU A 31 26.81 30.85 -5.54
C LEU A 31 26.37 29.52 -4.90
N ALA A 32 26.61 29.34 -3.60
CA ALA A 32 26.24 28.13 -2.88
C ALA A 32 24.71 27.92 -2.86
N ARG A 33 23.92 28.94 -2.49
CA ARG A 33 22.45 28.85 -2.49
C ARG A 33 21.91 28.54 -3.89
N PHE A 34 22.46 29.18 -4.92
CA PHE A 34 22.12 28.88 -6.31
C PHE A 34 22.37 27.42 -6.66
N ILE A 35 23.58 26.89 -6.40
CA ILE A 35 23.93 25.49 -6.69
C ILE A 35 22.99 24.53 -5.96
N PHE A 36 22.72 24.75 -4.66
CA PHE A 36 21.83 23.88 -3.89
C PHE A 36 20.41 23.84 -4.45
N LEU A 37 19.83 24.98 -4.80
CA LEU A 37 18.48 25.06 -5.35
C LEU A 37 18.39 24.47 -6.76
N MET A 38 19.43 24.62 -7.58
CA MET A 38 19.47 23.98 -8.90
C MET A 38 19.59 22.45 -8.80
N ILE A 39 20.42 21.93 -7.88
CA ILE A 39 20.49 20.48 -7.62
C ILE A 39 19.15 19.96 -7.10
N ALA A 40 18.53 20.68 -6.15
CA ALA A 40 17.22 20.29 -5.61
C ALA A 40 16.13 20.33 -6.68
N SER A 41 16.18 21.29 -7.61
CA SER A 41 15.25 21.37 -8.76
C SER A 41 15.45 20.23 -9.74
N PHE A 42 16.69 19.79 -9.96
CA PHE A 42 16.97 18.60 -10.75
C PHE A 42 16.43 17.32 -10.08
N ILE A 43 16.59 17.19 -8.75
CA ILE A 43 15.99 16.08 -7.99
C ILE A 43 14.46 16.15 -8.06
N ALA A 44 13.86 17.33 -7.94
CA ALA A 44 12.43 17.52 -8.08
C ALA A 44 11.94 17.12 -9.48
N TRP A 45 12.69 17.43 -10.54
CA TRP A 45 12.37 16.99 -11.90
C TRP A 45 12.36 15.46 -12.03
N LEU A 46 13.36 14.77 -11.48
CA LEU A 46 13.37 13.30 -11.40
C LEU A 46 12.18 12.79 -10.59
N GLY A 47 11.84 13.46 -9.48
CA GLY A 47 10.67 13.17 -8.65
C GLY A 47 9.35 13.32 -9.43
N THR A 48 9.21 14.34 -10.26
CA THR A 48 8.07 14.51 -11.17
C THR A 48 7.97 13.34 -12.13
N CYS A 49 9.06 12.95 -12.79
CA CYS A 49 9.08 11.80 -13.69
C CYS A 49 8.67 10.49 -12.97
N GLY A 50 9.23 10.23 -11.78
CA GLY A 50 8.91 9.04 -10.99
C GLY A 50 7.45 8.99 -10.54
N ASN A 51 6.91 10.12 -10.07
CA ASN A 51 5.51 10.19 -9.66
C ASN A 51 4.54 10.11 -10.83
N LEU A 52 4.86 10.69 -11.99
CA LEU A 52 4.06 10.52 -13.21
C LEU A 52 4.07 9.05 -13.69
N LEU A 53 5.20 8.35 -13.57
CA LEU A 53 5.28 6.92 -13.84
C LEU A 53 4.40 6.11 -12.89
N LEU A 54 4.38 6.45 -11.59
CA LEU A 54 3.48 5.81 -10.61
C LEU A 54 2.01 6.03 -10.97
N VAL A 55 1.63 7.26 -11.35
CA VAL A 55 0.27 7.56 -11.82
C VAL A 55 -0.09 6.69 -13.02
N TYR A 56 0.80 6.63 -14.02
CA TYR A 56 0.59 5.77 -15.19
C TYR A 56 0.39 4.31 -14.81
N ILE A 57 1.25 3.76 -13.93
CA ILE A 57 1.16 2.37 -13.48
C ILE A 57 -0.14 2.10 -12.72
N PHE A 58 -0.55 2.98 -11.81
CA PHE A 58 -1.76 2.78 -11.02
C PHE A 58 -3.06 2.97 -11.81
N MET A 59 -3.03 3.76 -12.88
CA MET A 59 -4.17 3.93 -13.78
C MET A 59 -4.31 2.78 -14.80
N THR A 60 -3.20 2.21 -15.25
CA THR A 60 -3.20 1.20 -16.34
C THR A 60 -3.31 -0.24 -15.84
N ARG A 61 -2.78 -0.55 -14.66
CA ARG A 61 -2.77 -1.92 -14.14
C ARG A 61 -3.92 -2.18 -13.18
N THR A 62 -4.57 -3.32 -13.35
CA THR A 62 -5.57 -3.83 -12.40
C THR A 62 -4.85 -4.43 -11.20
N TYR A 63 -5.05 -3.82 -10.04
CA TYR A 63 -4.55 -4.33 -8.76
C TYR A 63 -5.69 -4.92 -7.93
N PRO A 64 -5.41 -5.92 -7.07
CA PRO A 64 -6.43 -6.52 -6.21
C PRO A 64 -6.94 -5.56 -5.12
N THR A 65 -6.13 -4.55 -4.77
CA THR A 65 -6.48 -3.50 -3.82
C THR A 65 -6.81 -2.21 -4.55
N SER A 66 -7.76 -1.44 -4.02
CA SER A 66 -8.04 -0.09 -4.52
C SER A 66 -6.76 0.75 -4.52
N THR A 67 -6.37 1.26 -5.69
CA THR A 67 -5.21 2.14 -5.86
C THR A 67 -5.57 3.61 -5.81
N LYS A 68 -6.82 3.96 -5.49
CA LYS A 68 -7.34 5.32 -5.64
C LYS A 68 -6.59 6.36 -4.82
N TYR A 69 -6.36 6.13 -3.52
CA TYR A 69 -5.58 7.08 -2.71
C TYR A 69 -4.11 7.14 -3.12
N PRO A 70 -3.41 6.00 -3.33
CA PRO A 70 -2.05 6.01 -3.89
C PRO A 70 -1.92 6.77 -5.22
N THR A 71 -2.89 6.65 -6.14
CA THR A 71 -2.88 7.39 -7.41
C THR A 71 -2.97 8.88 -7.18
N VAL A 72 -3.91 9.33 -6.35
CA VAL A 72 -4.06 10.77 -6.06
C VAL A 72 -2.84 11.30 -5.29
N LEU A 73 -2.28 10.51 -4.38
CA LEU A 73 -1.03 10.85 -3.70
C LEU A 73 0.12 11.04 -4.70
N ALA A 74 0.29 10.13 -5.66
CA ALA A 74 1.30 10.29 -6.72
C ALA A 74 1.05 11.53 -7.59
N ILE A 75 -0.21 11.91 -7.85
CA ILE A 75 -0.53 13.18 -8.54
C ILE A 75 -0.11 14.38 -7.70
N LEU A 76 -0.41 14.38 -6.39
CA LEU A 76 -0.02 15.46 -5.48
C LEU A 76 1.50 15.57 -5.33
N ASP A 77 2.21 14.43 -5.29
CA ASP A 77 3.67 14.39 -5.22
C ASP A 77 4.32 14.87 -6.53
N ALA A 78 3.75 14.53 -7.69
CA ALA A 78 4.18 15.11 -8.97
C ALA A 78 3.95 16.64 -8.99
N LEU A 79 2.79 17.08 -8.50
CA LEU A 79 2.41 18.49 -8.46
C LEU A 79 3.31 19.30 -7.53
N ILE A 80 3.63 18.82 -6.32
CA ILE A 80 4.53 19.54 -5.42
C ILE A 80 5.95 19.62 -5.98
N CYS A 81 6.42 18.60 -6.70
CA CYS A 81 7.71 18.66 -7.40
C CYS A 81 7.71 19.71 -8.51
N ILE A 82 6.64 19.79 -9.33
CA ILE A 82 6.50 20.83 -10.35
C ILE A 82 6.47 22.22 -9.71
N LEU A 83 5.68 22.39 -8.65
CA LEU A 83 5.56 23.65 -7.92
C LEU A 83 6.88 24.04 -7.25
N TYR A 84 7.67 23.09 -6.74
CA TYR A 84 8.99 23.37 -6.21
C TYR A 84 9.91 23.99 -7.27
N ILE A 85 9.92 23.43 -8.48
CA ILE A 85 10.71 23.98 -9.60
C ILE A 85 10.21 25.38 -9.96
N MET A 86 8.89 25.57 -10.04
CA MET A 86 8.29 26.87 -10.37
C MET A 86 8.58 27.93 -9.32
N LEU A 87 8.53 27.59 -8.04
CA LEU A 87 8.69 28.55 -6.93
C LEU A 87 10.15 28.84 -6.60
N PHE A 88 11.02 27.82 -6.62
CA PHE A 88 12.39 27.96 -6.13
C PHE A 88 13.44 27.81 -7.22
N GLY A 89 13.24 26.87 -8.16
CA GLY A 89 14.18 26.66 -9.25
C GLY A 89 14.23 27.84 -10.22
N ILE A 90 13.05 28.29 -10.66
CA ILE A 90 12.94 29.45 -11.57
C ILE A 90 13.39 30.74 -10.87
N ASP A 91 13.01 30.96 -9.62
CA ASP A 91 13.46 32.12 -8.83
C ASP A 91 15.00 32.19 -8.73
N ALA A 92 15.64 31.08 -8.35
CA ALA A 92 17.09 31.00 -8.27
C ALA A 92 17.76 31.29 -9.63
N ALA A 93 17.19 30.78 -10.73
CA ALA A 93 17.68 31.04 -12.07
C ALA A 93 17.54 32.52 -12.47
N ILE A 94 16.41 33.16 -12.16
CA ILE A 94 16.18 34.58 -12.45
C ILE A 94 17.21 35.45 -11.73
N VAL A 95 17.36 35.28 -10.41
CA VAL A 95 18.20 36.16 -9.59
C VAL A 95 19.69 35.97 -9.90
N TYR A 96 20.14 34.72 -10.04
CA TYR A 96 21.56 34.43 -10.27
C TYR A 96 22.00 34.68 -11.71
N LEU A 97 21.19 34.30 -12.71
CA LEU A 97 21.52 34.48 -14.14
C LEU A 97 21.03 35.82 -14.71
N LYS A 98 20.29 36.61 -13.92
CA LYS A 98 19.75 37.94 -14.29
C LYS A 98 18.88 37.93 -15.55
N VAL A 99 17.96 36.98 -15.65
CA VAL A 99 17.11 36.79 -16.84
C VAL A 99 15.81 37.58 -16.75
N SER A 100 15.77 38.77 -17.38
CA SER A 100 14.63 39.70 -17.31
C SER A 100 13.30 39.15 -17.86
N ASN A 101 13.32 38.39 -18.96
CA ASN A 101 12.08 37.83 -19.52
C ASN A 101 11.42 36.82 -18.56
N LEU A 102 12.25 36.03 -17.87
CA LEU A 102 11.79 35.03 -16.92
C LEU A 102 11.28 35.70 -15.63
N PHE A 103 11.84 36.84 -15.25
CA PHE A 103 11.38 37.67 -14.13
C PHE A 103 9.92 38.15 -14.30
N ILE A 104 9.57 38.66 -15.47
CA ILE A 104 8.19 39.09 -15.78
C ILE A 104 7.24 37.90 -15.70
N LEU A 105 7.62 36.78 -16.33
CA LEU A 105 6.79 35.57 -16.34
C LEU A 105 6.59 35.02 -14.92
N TYR A 106 7.63 35.01 -14.09
CA TYR A 106 7.58 34.55 -12.71
C TYR A 106 6.56 35.29 -11.87
N HIS A 107 6.56 36.62 -11.92
CA HIS A 107 5.62 37.43 -11.14
C HIS A 107 4.16 37.31 -11.61
N ILE A 108 3.90 36.80 -12.82
CA ILE A 108 2.54 36.50 -13.28
C ILE A 108 1.98 35.24 -12.59
N TYR A 109 2.80 34.22 -12.33
CA TYR A 109 2.31 32.95 -11.79
C TYR A 109 2.71 32.68 -10.32
N ILE A 110 3.62 33.45 -9.73
CA ILE A 110 4.19 33.16 -8.41
C ILE A 110 3.11 33.04 -7.32
N VAL A 111 2.15 33.97 -7.28
CA VAL A 111 1.06 33.96 -6.31
C VAL A 111 0.17 32.72 -6.45
N PRO A 112 -0.43 32.41 -7.63
CA PRO A 112 -1.24 31.19 -7.77
C PRO A 112 -0.42 29.92 -7.53
N ALA A 113 0.83 29.83 -8.00
CA ALA A 113 1.69 28.68 -7.75
C ALA A 113 1.95 28.49 -6.24
N TYR A 114 2.19 29.58 -5.51
CA TYR A 114 2.39 29.54 -4.07
C TYR A 114 1.15 29.04 -3.33
N VAL A 115 -0.03 29.55 -3.69
CA VAL A 115 -1.31 29.13 -3.10
C VAL A 115 -1.56 27.65 -3.36
N ILE A 116 -1.39 27.18 -4.62
CA ILE A 116 -1.54 25.77 -4.96
C ILE A 116 -0.54 24.92 -4.18
N SER A 117 0.72 25.36 -4.04
CA SER A 117 1.73 24.65 -3.24
C SER A 117 1.31 24.48 -1.79
N ARG A 118 0.76 25.54 -1.17
CA ARG A 118 0.22 25.46 0.19
C ARG A 118 -0.98 24.52 0.29
N ILE A 119 -1.87 24.47 -0.70
CA ILE A 119 -2.98 23.50 -0.72
C ILE A 119 -2.43 22.07 -0.82
N THR A 120 -1.51 21.82 -1.76
CA THR A 120 -0.91 20.51 -2.00
C THR A 120 -0.14 20.00 -0.77
N GLN A 121 0.66 20.86 -0.13
CA GLN A 121 1.40 20.52 1.09
C GLN A 121 0.48 20.13 2.27
N LEU A 122 -0.72 20.73 2.35
CA LEU A 122 -1.71 20.31 3.34
C LEU A 122 -2.37 19.00 2.94
N ALA A 123 -2.67 18.80 1.65
CA ALA A 123 -3.36 17.61 1.17
C ALA A 123 -2.53 16.32 1.30
N ILE A 124 -1.23 16.35 0.96
CA ILE A 124 -0.32 15.19 0.99
C ILE A 124 -0.40 14.38 2.29
N PRO A 125 -0.17 14.97 3.49
CA PRO A 125 -0.16 14.21 4.73
C PRO A 125 -1.53 13.60 5.07
N TYR A 126 -2.64 14.26 4.75
CA TYR A 126 -3.97 13.67 4.96
C TYR A 126 -4.28 12.55 3.96
N MET A 127 -3.79 12.64 2.72
CA MET A 127 -3.89 11.55 1.75
C MET A 127 -3.06 10.32 2.17
N LEU A 128 -1.89 10.54 2.81
CA LEU A 128 -1.12 9.48 3.46
C LEU A 128 -1.90 8.81 4.60
N ILE A 129 -2.62 9.59 5.43
CA ILE A 129 -3.49 9.04 6.48
C ILE A 129 -4.59 8.18 5.87
N LEU A 130 -5.28 8.65 4.82
CA LEU A 130 -6.33 7.87 4.16
C LEU A 130 -5.79 6.56 3.57
N THR A 131 -4.62 6.60 2.95
CA THR A 131 -3.94 5.39 2.44
C THR A 131 -3.61 4.41 3.57
N THR A 132 -3.12 4.93 4.70
CA THR A 132 -2.78 4.10 5.88
C THR A 132 -4.04 3.53 6.54
N LEU A 133 -5.12 4.32 6.61
CA LEU A 133 -6.41 3.89 7.12
C LEU A 133 -7.03 2.80 6.24
N GLU A 134 -6.94 2.93 4.92
CA GLU A 134 -7.39 1.90 3.99
C GLU A 134 -6.65 0.58 4.24
N ARG A 135 -5.32 0.64 4.35
CA ARG A 135 -4.49 -0.52 4.71
C ARG A 135 -4.89 -1.11 6.06
N PHE A 136 -5.15 -0.27 7.06
CA PHE A 136 -5.60 -0.71 8.37
C PHE A 136 -6.96 -1.42 8.33
N VAL A 137 -7.90 -0.92 7.53
CA VAL A 137 -9.23 -1.54 7.34
C VAL A 137 -9.14 -2.85 6.59
N TRP A 138 -8.20 -2.96 5.63
CA TRP A 138 -7.94 -4.20 4.92
C TRP A 138 -7.41 -5.31 5.85
N ILE A 139 -6.42 -4.98 6.70
CA ILE A 139 -5.85 -5.89 7.73
C ILE A 139 -6.86 -6.20 8.84
N SER A 140 -7.71 -5.23 9.18
CA SER A 140 -8.70 -5.41 10.24
C SER A 140 -9.88 -6.25 9.74
N GLY A 141 -9.98 -7.48 10.24
CA GLY A 141 -11.07 -8.42 9.93
C GLY A 141 -12.49 -7.88 10.16
N GLN A 142 -13.51 -8.73 9.89
CA GLN A 142 -14.94 -8.37 9.75
C GLN A 142 -15.53 -7.39 10.81
N LYS A 143 -14.97 -7.34 12.02
CA LYS A 143 -15.60 -6.76 13.21
C LYS A 143 -15.59 -5.23 13.28
N THR A 144 -14.71 -4.51 12.60
CA THR A 144 -14.62 -3.02 12.68
C THR A 144 -15.46 -2.26 11.63
N LYS A 145 -16.35 -2.94 10.90
CA LYS A 145 -16.51 -2.65 9.46
C LYS A 145 -17.60 -1.67 8.97
N LYS A 146 -18.67 -1.29 9.68
CA LYS A 146 -19.79 -0.66 8.93
C LYS A 146 -19.49 0.75 8.39
N PHE A 147 -18.98 1.66 9.22
CA PHE A 147 -18.72 3.04 8.79
C PHE A 147 -17.50 3.13 7.86
N LEU A 148 -16.38 2.53 8.27
CA LEU A 148 -15.14 2.57 7.49
C LEU A 148 -15.28 1.87 6.13
N LYS A 149 -16.01 0.75 6.03
CA LYS A 149 -16.25 0.09 4.73
C LYS A 149 -17.08 0.94 3.79
N ARG A 150 -17.97 1.81 4.30
CA ARG A 150 -18.74 2.75 3.47
C ARG A 150 -17.82 3.85 2.91
N MET A 151 -16.91 4.37 3.74
CA MET A 151 -15.94 5.38 3.32
C MET A 151 -14.96 4.82 2.27
N PHE A 152 -14.56 3.55 2.42
CA PHE A 152 -13.68 2.82 1.50
C PHE A 152 -14.45 1.96 0.48
N SER A 153 -15.69 2.32 0.17
CA SER A 153 -16.40 1.80 -1.01
C SER A 153 -15.98 2.60 -2.23
N ASP A 154 -16.11 2.05 -3.44
CA ASP A 154 -15.63 2.70 -4.67
C ASP A 154 -16.10 4.15 -4.84
N HIS A 155 -17.37 4.42 -4.52
CA HIS A 155 -17.95 5.76 -4.52
C HIS A 155 -17.53 6.60 -3.29
N GLY A 156 -17.36 5.94 -2.14
CA GLY A 156 -16.86 6.55 -0.92
C GLY A 156 -15.44 7.10 -1.07
N HIS A 157 -14.56 6.39 -1.80
CA HIS A 157 -13.21 6.87 -2.12
C HIS A 157 -13.26 8.24 -2.82
N HIS A 158 -14.03 8.35 -3.90
CA HIS A 158 -14.15 9.59 -4.67
C HIS A 158 -14.72 10.74 -3.83
N ILE A 159 -15.80 10.49 -3.07
CA ILE A 159 -16.37 11.50 -2.17
C ILE A 159 -15.35 11.96 -1.15
N THR A 160 -14.63 11.02 -0.51
CA THR A 160 -13.65 11.33 0.54
C THR A 160 -12.50 12.17 0.01
N VAL A 161 -11.96 11.82 -1.18
CA VAL A 161 -10.90 12.60 -1.83
C VAL A 161 -11.38 14.01 -2.17
N ILE A 162 -12.55 14.14 -2.81
CA ILE A 162 -13.10 15.45 -3.19
C ILE A 162 -13.34 16.32 -1.96
N LEU A 163 -13.93 15.75 -0.90
CA LEU A 163 -14.18 16.47 0.35
C LEU A 163 -12.88 16.94 1.02
N LEU A 164 -11.86 16.09 1.04
CA LEU A 164 -10.54 16.43 1.58
C LEU A 164 -9.89 17.56 0.79
N LEU A 165 -9.85 17.44 -0.54
CA LEU A 165 -9.27 18.48 -1.40
C LEU A 165 -10.03 19.80 -1.27
N LEU A 166 -11.36 19.76 -1.19
CA LEU A 166 -12.19 20.94 -0.96
C LEU A 166 -11.90 21.58 0.41
N CYS A 167 -11.79 20.77 1.46
CA CYS A 167 -11.43 21.25 2.80
C CYS A 167 -10.03 21.90 2.82
N CYS A 168 -9.05 21.27 2.16
CA CYS A 168 -7.70 21.83 2.03
C CYS A 168 -7.73 23.17 1.28
N THR A 169 -8.43 23.23 0.15
CA THR A 169 -8.59 24.46 -0.65
C THR A 169 -9.25 25.56 0.16
N ILE A 170 -10.40 25.29 0.81
CA ILE A 170 -11.10 26.30 1.64
C ILE A 170 -10.21 26.79 2.78
N SER A 171 -9.52 25.88 3.47
CA SER A 171 -8.66 26.25 4.60
C SER A 171 -7.46 27.12 4.19
N ARG A 172 -6.95 26.94 2.97
CA ARG A 172 -5.80 27.69 2.43
C ARG A 172 -6.18 28.85 1.53
N LEU A 173 -7.44 28.98 1.15
CA LEU A 173 -7.94 30.07 0.31
C LEU A 173 -7.60 31.47 0.87
N PRO A 174 -7.64 31.74 2.19
CA PRO A 174 -7.22 33.03 2.73
C PRO A 174 -5.80 33.45 2.32
N THR A 175 -4.90 32.48 2.09
CA THR A 175 -3.53 32.71 1.61
C THR A 175 -3.51 33.44 0.26
N ALA A 176 -4.50 33.21 -0.61
CA ALA A 176 -4.58 33.85 -1.91
C ALA A 176 -4.84 35.37 -1.82
N PHE A 177 -5.49 35.82 -0.75
CA PHE A 177 -5.74 37.23 -0.48
C PHE A 177 -4.66 37.86 0.40
N ALA A 178 -3.88 37.03 1.09
CA ALA A 178 -2.83 37.48 2.01
C ALA A 178 -1.50 37.75 1.31
N ILE A 179 -1.33 37.32 0.06
CA ILE A 179 -0.07 37.48 -0.69
C ILE A 179 -0.33 38.25 -1.97
N VAL A 180 0.46 39.30 -2.18
CA VAL A 180 0.33 40.21 -3.32
C VAL A 180 1.70 40.49 -3.94
N VAL A 181 1.68 40.92 -5.20
CA VAL A 181 2.87 41.43 -5.89
C VAL A 181 2.87 42.95 -5.77
N HIS A 182 3.90 43.50 -5.14
CA HIS A 182 4.14 44.93 -5.04
C HIS A 182 4.95 45.41 -6.25
N HIS A 183 4.64 46.62 -6.72
CA HIS A 183 5.28 47.24 -7.88
C HIS A 183 6.08 48.49 -7.48
N PHE A 184 7.33 48.55 -7.93
CA PHE A 184 8.29 49.61 -7.65
C PHE A 184 8.77 50.23 -8.97
N PRO A 185 7.95 51.07 -9.62
CA PRO A 185 8.22 51.56 -10.98
C PRO A 185 9.45 52.48 -11.07
N ASN A 186 9.82 53.13 -9.97
CA ASN A 186 10.94 54.07 -9.91
C ASN A 186 12.28 53.39 -9.59
N CYS A 187 12.31 52.06 -9.46
CA CYS A 187 13.52 51.35 -9.14
C CYS A 187 14.46 51.26 -10.37
N ASN A 188 15.74 51.62 -10.17
CA ASN A 188 16.76 51.55 -11.22
C ASN A 188 17.17 50.11 -11.58
N ASP A 189 16.97 49.17 -10.65
CA ASP A 189 17.23 47.75 -10.89
C ASP A 189 15.95 47.05 -11.33
N PHE A 190 15.91 46.62 -12.59
CA PHE A 190 14.76 45.93 -13.17
C PHE A 190 14.32 44.71 -12.35
N LEU A 191 15.27 43.94 -11.80
CA LEU A 191 14.97 42.72 -11.03
C LEU A 191 14.41 43.01 -9.63
N ARG A 192 14.29 44.29 -9.27
CA ARG A 192 13.72 44.77 -7.99
C ARG A 192 12.47 45.63 -8.18
N THR A 193 12.00 45.75 -9.43
CA THR A 193 10.76 46.48 -9.75
C THR A 193 9.49 45.75 -9.30
N GLN A 194 9.59 44.46 -8.98
CA GLN A 194 8.50 43.64 -8.47
C GLN A 194 9.00 42.80 -7.30
N SER A 195 8.17 42.68 -6.26
CA SER A 195 8.44 41.79 -5.13
C SER A 195 7.14 41.17 -4.62
N THR A 196 7.21 39.94 -4.14
CA THR A 196 6.04 39.23 -3.60
C THR A 196 6.08 39.29 -2.08
N GLY A 197 5.00 39.76 -1.46
CA GLY A 197 4.95 40.00 -0.02
C GLY A 197 3.56 39.81 0.58
N PRO A 198 3.46 39.89 1.92
CA PRO A 198 2.17 39.92 2.60
C PRO A 198 1.41 41.20 2.25
N ALA A 199 0.09 41.10 2.07
CA ALA A 199 -0.76 42.26 1.91
C ALA A 199 -0.81 43.10 3.20
N ASP A 200 -1.00 44.42 3.09
CA ASP A 200 -0.91 45.37 4.21
C ASP A 200 -1.78 44.97 5.42
N TRP A 201 -3.00 44.48 5.15
CA TRP A 201 -3.95 44.05 6.18
C TRP A 201 -3.49 42.85 7.01
N VAL A 202 -2.54 42.04 6.50
CA VAL A 202 -2.02 40.85 7.17
C VAL A 202 -1.28 41.23 8.46
N HIS A 203 -0.55 42.35 8.45
CA HIS A 203 0.18 42.84 9.62
C HIS A 203 -0.75 43.36 10.72
N ASP A 204 -1.90 43.93 10.34
CA ASP A 204 -2.90 44.44 11.29
C ASP A 204 -3.77 43.32 11.87
N SER A 205 -3.95 42.21 11.13
CA SER A 205 -4.84 41.12 11.51
C SER A 205 -4.15 40.06 12.37
N LYS A 206 -4.16 40.26 13.69
CA LYS A 206 -3.73 39.25 14.67
C LYS A 206 -4.47 37.91 14.53
N VAL A 207 -5.72 37.93 14.07
CA VAL A 207 -6.55 36.74 13.86
C VAL A 207 -6.01 35.90 12.71
N TYR A 208 -5.67 36.52 11.58
CA TYR A 208 -5.10 35.81 10.43
C TYR A 208 -3.74 35.21 10.78
N TYR A 209 -2.86 36.00 11.42
CA TYR A 209 -1.57 35.51 11.90
C TYR A 209 -1.74 34.27 12.78
N PHE A 210 -2.66 34.30 13.75
CA PHE A 210 -2.90 33.15 14.63
C PHE A 210 -3.41 31.92 13.86
N PHE A 211 -4.35 32.13 12.93
CA PHE A 211 -4.92 31.06 12.12
C PHE A 211 -3.88 30.39 11.21
N ASP A 212 -3.16 31.18 10.41
CA ASP A 212 -2.22 30.64 9.44
C ASP A 212 -0.97 30.08 10.11
N PHE A 213 -0.36 30.86 11.02
CA PHE A 213 0.88 30.45 11.65
C PHE A 213 0.68 29.33 12.67
N HIS A 214 -0.30 29.42 13.57
CA HIS A 214 -0.48 28.41 14.61
C HIS A 214 -1.40 27.27 14.18
N LEU A 215 -2.65 27.55 13.83
CA LEU A 215 -3.63 26.50 13.58
C LEU A 215 -3.28 25.67 12.35
N LEU A 216 -2.97 26.31 11.21
CA LEU A 216 -2.66 25.58 9.98
C LEU A 216 -1.30 24.88 10.03
N SER A 217 -0.29 25.41 10.71
CA SER A 217 0.99 24.71 10.91
C SER A 217 0.83 23.46 11.79
N ILE A 218 0.02 23.55 12.85
CA ILE A 218 -0.32 22.40 13.70
C ILE A 218 -1.09 21.34 12.92
N ALA A 219 -2.10 21.77 12.16
CA ALA A 219 -2.92 20.88 11.34
C ALA A 219 -2.11 20.22 10.21
N GLN A 220 -1.14 20.91 9.61
CA GLN A 220 -0.31 20.35 8.54
C GLN A 220 0.78 19.39 9.06
N THR A 221 1.40 19.70 10.21
CA THR A 221 2.63 19.02 10.62
C THR A 221 2.40 18.06 11.79
N PHE A 222 1.82 18.56 12.89
CA PHE A 222 1.73 17.80 14.13
C PHE A 222 0.61 16.76 14.10
N ILE A 223 -0.59 17.16 13.68
CA ILE A 223 -1.74 16.24 13.63
C ILE A 223 -1.42 15.03 12.73
N PRO A 224 -0.95 15.21 11.48
CA PRO A 224 -0.74 14.08 10.60
C PRO A 224 0.40 13.19 11.06
N PHE A 225 1.46 13.78 11.60
CA PHE A 225 2.57 13.01 12.17
C PHE A 225 2.09 12.07 13.28
N ILE A 226 1.36 12.59 14.29
CA ILE A 226 0.86 11.77 15.41
C ILE A 226 -0.07 10.67 14.90
N VAL A 227 -1.01 11.03 14.02
CA VAL A 227 -1.99 10.09 13.47
C VAL A 227 -1.31 8.97 12.67
N LEU A 228 -0.33 9.30 11.82
CA LEU A 228 0.43 8.32 11.05
C LEU A 228 1.26 7.40 11.94
N VAL A 229 1.93 7.93 12.97
CA VAL A 229 2.69 7.13 13.94
C VAL A 229 1.78 6.12 14.63
N VAL A 230 0.61 6.57 15.11
CA VAL A 230 -0.37 5.69 15.78
C VAL A 230 -0.87 4.59 14.83
N PHE A 231 -1.29 4.93 13.61
CA PHE A 231 -1.79 3.93 12.67
C PHE A 231 -0.71 2.95 12.20
N ASN A 232 0.48 3.44 11.88
CA ASN A 232 1.59 2.56 11.48
C ASN A 232 1.97 1.61 12.61
N PHE A 233 1.99 2.09 13.87
CA PHE A 233 2.23 1.23 15.03
C PHE A 233 1.17 0.14 15.19
N ILE A 234 -0.12 0.48 15.04
CA ILE A 234 -1.21 -0.49 15.10
C ILE A 234 -1.11 -1.52 13.97
N ILE A 235 -0.80 -1.09 12.75
CA ILE A 235 -0.62 -1.97 11.58
C ILE A 235 0.51 -2.96 11.83
N ILE A 236 1.67 -2.49 12.29
CA ILE A 236 2.84 -3.34 12.58
C ILE A 236 2.49 -4.40 13.63
N ARG A 237 1.68 -4.07 14.66
CA ARG A 237 1.26 -5.05 15.68
C ARG A 237 0.22 -6.05 15.18
N LYS A 238 -0.64 -5.67 14.23
CA LYS A 238 -1.70 -6.56 13.71
C LYS A 238 -1.20 -7.52 12.62
N LEU A 239 -0.25 -7.10 11.79
CA LEU A 239 0.20 -7.88 10.64
C LEU A 239 0.74 -9.30 11.01
N PRO A 240 1.57 -9.47 12.08
CA PRO A 240 2.03 -10.80 12.48
C PRO A 240 0.90 -11.68 13.00
N LYS A 241 -0.08 -11.09 13.69
CA LYS A 241 -1.22 -11.83 14.26
C LYS A 241 -2.11 -12.40 13.16
N GLU A 242 -2.36 -11.63 12.10
CA GLU A 242 -3.14 -12.11 10.95
C GLU A 242 -2.42 -13.22 10.20
N ASN A 243 -1.11 -13.09 9.96
CA ASN A 243 -0.31 -14.14 9.32
C ASN A 243 -0.32 -15.43 10.15
N LEU A 244 -0.24 -15.32 11.47
CA LEU A 244 -0.34 -16.48 12.38
C LEU A 244 -1.74 -17.11 12.34
N ASP A 245 -2.80 -16.30 12.36
CA ASP A 245 -4.18 -16.79 12.33
C ASP A 245 -4.52 -17.44 10.98
N ARG A 246 -4.05 -16.87 9.85
CA ARG A 246 -4.17 -17.48 8.51
C ARG A 246 -3.39 -18.79 8.43
N GLY A 247 -2.16 -18.84 8.97
CA GLY A 247 -1.37 -20.06 9.05
C GLY A 247 -2.10 -21.17 9.82
N LYS A 248 -2.66 -20.86 11.00
CA LYS A 248 -3.43 -21.81 11.80
C LYS A 248 -4.70 -22.31 11.12
N ASN A 249 -5.42 -21.44 10.41
CA ASN A 249 -6.62 -21.84 9.68
C ASN A 249 -6.28 -22.76 8.51
N HIS A 250 -5.20 -22.47 7.79
CA HIS A 250 -4.74 -23.34 6.71
C HIS A 250 -4.28 -24.71 7.23
N THR A 251 -3.58 -24.76 8.37
CA THR A 251 -3.23 -26.04 9.01
C THR A 251 -4.50 -26.82 9.41
N LYS A 252 -5.51 -26.15 9.99
CA LYS A 252 -6.78 -26.81 10.35
C LYS A 252 -7.57 -27.32 9.13
N GLU A 253 -7.63 -26.55 8.04
CA GLU A 253 -8.27 -26.99 6.81
C GLU A 253 -7.54 -28.18 6.20
N THR A 254 -6.20 -28.15 6.17
CA THR A 254 -5.39 -29.30 5.73
C THR A 254 -5.55 -30.51 6.64
N ASP A 255 -5.60 -30.34 7.97
CA ASP A 255 -5.84 -31.43 8.92
C ASP A 255 -7.26 -32.01 8.77
N GLN A 256 -8.26 -31.17 8.47
CA GLN A 256 -9.64 -31.60 8.25
C GLN A 256 -9.84 -32.31 6.91
N GLU A 257 -9.19 -31.82 5.85
CA GLU A 257 -9.17 -32.46 4.52
C GLU A 257 -8.43 -33.81 4.57
N ASN A 258 -7.25 -33.85 5.19
CA ASN A 258 -6.52 -35.10 5.42
C ASN A 258 -7.30 -36.05 6.34
N GLY A 259 -7.98 -35.54 7.36
CA GLY A 259 -8.86 -36.32 8.22
C GLY A 259 -10.03 -36.97 7.45
N HIS A 260 -10.65 -36.23 6.53
CA HIS A 260 -11.71 -36.75 5.66
C HIS A 260 -11.17 -37.83 4.70
N PHE A 261 -10.02 -37.57 4.07
CA PHE A 261 -9.36 -38.54 3.17
C PHE A 261 -8.98 -39.84 3.89
N LEU A 262 -8.47 -39.75 5.12
CA LEU A 262 -8.15 -40.92 5.95
C LEU A 262 -9.41 -41.72 6.36
N ILE A 263 -10.52 -41.05 6.63
CA ILE A 263 -11.80 -41.72 6.91
C ILE A 263 -12.32 -42.44 5.66
N GLU A 264 -12.25 -41.82 4.49
CA GLU A 264 -12.71 -42.38 3.21
C GLU A 264 -11.89 -43.61 2.76
N GLN A 265 -10.56 -43.57 2.99
CA GLN A 265 -9.68 -44.73 2.76
C GLN A 265 -9.99 -45.89 3.73
N ASN A 266 -10.22 -45.60 5.01
CA ASN A 266 -10.55 -46.63 6.00
C ASN A 266 -11.91 -47.28 5.71
N TYR A 267 -12.90 -46.50 5.29
CA TYR A 267 -14.23 -47.02 4.92
C TYR A 267 -14.17 -47.89 3.65
N SER A 268 -13.46 -47.43 2.61
CA SER A 268 -13.28 -48.21 1.37
C SER A 268 -12.56 -49.54 1.63
N THR A 269 -11.55 -49.53 2.50
CA THR A 269 -10.81 -50.75 2.91
C THR A 269 -11.72 -51.69 3.72
N SER A 270 -12.58 -51.14 4.59
CA SER A 270 -13.56 -51.92 5.36
C SER A 270 -14.60 -52.61 4.48
N ILE A 271 -15.14 -51.91 3.48
CA ILE A 271 -16.11 -52.50 2.53
C ILE A 271 -15.45 -53.62 1.73
N HIS A 272 -14.23 -53.40 1.25
CA HIS A 272 -13.53 -54.42 0.47
C HIS A 272 -13.27 -55.69 1.29
N ASN A 273 -12.91 -55.53 2.57
CA ASN A 273 -12.73 -56.66 3.50
C ASN A 273 -14.06 -57.38 3.82
N GLN A 274 -15.19 -56.67 3.93
CA GLN A 274 -16.51 -57.29 4.13
C GLN A 274 -16.99 -58.06 2.90
N GLN A 275 -16.78 -57.54 1.70
CA GLN A 275 -17.13 -58.26 0.47
C GLN A 275 -16.31 -59.54 0.30
N LEU A 276 -15.00 -59.48 0.58
CA LEU A 276 -14.13 -60.67 0.57
C LEU A 276 -14.60 -61.73 1.60
N GLN A 277 -15.10 -61.31 2.76
CA GLN A 277 -15.68 -62.23 3.74
C GLN A 277 -17.00 -62.85 3.27
N GLN A 278 -17.88 -62.07 2.63
CA GLN A 278 -19.14 -62.59 2.08
C GLN A 278 -18.90 -63.54 0.90
N GLU A 279 -17.94 -63.24 0.02
CA GLU A 279 -17.56 -64.15 -1.06
C GLU A 279 -16.99 -65.45 -0.49
N GLN A 280 -16.16 -65.40 0.55
CA GLN A 280 -15.68 -66.61 1.23
C GLN A 280 -16.81 -67.40 1.91
N GLU A 281 -17.78 -66.75 2.54
CA GLU A 281 -18.94 -67.42 3.12
C GLU A 281 -19.85 -68.03 2.05
N GLN A 282 -20.06 -67.36 0.92
CA GLN A 282 -20.83 -67.89 -0.20
C GLN A 282 -20.12 -69.05 -0.90
N GLU A 283 -18.80 -68.99 -1.05
CA GLU A 283 -18.01 -70.08 -1.60
C GLU A 283 -18.03 -71.28 -0.64
N GLN A 284 -17.92 -71.04 0.68
CA GLN A 284 -18.02 -72.09 1.68
C GLN A 284 -19.43 -72.70 1.76
N PHE A 285 -20.49 -71.90 1.58
CA PHE A 285 -21.87 -72.39 1.52
C PHE A 285 -22.17 -73.15 0.23
N SER A 286 -21.64 -72.69 -0.91
CA SER A 286 -21.71 -73.38 -2.20
C SER A 286 -20.95 -74.70 -2.16
N ILE A 287 -19.76 -74.72 -1.56
CA ILE A 287 -18.98 -75.95 -1.34
C ILE A 287 -19.75 -76.88 -0.40
N SER A 288 -20.39 -76.37 0.66
CA SER A 288 -21.19 -77.20 1.59
C SER A 288 -22.42 -77.81 0.91
N ASN A 289 -23.11 -77.06 0.05
CA ASN A 289 -24.27 -77.56 -0.69
C ASN A 289 -23.87 -78.56 -1.77
N ALA A 290 -22.78 -78.28 -2.50
CA ALA A 290 -22.21 -79.23 -3.46
C ALA A 290 -21.72 -80.49 -2.75
N LEU A 291 -21.15 -80.38 -1.54
CA LEU A 291 -20.76 -81.52 -0.72
C LEU A 291 -21.99 -82.32 -0.26
N PHE A 292 -23.09 -81.66 0.10
CA PHE A 292 -24.33 -82.32 0.50
C PHE A 292 -25.01 -83.05 -0.68
N GLU A 293 -24.99 -82.45 -1.87
CA GLU A 293 -25.48 -83.06 -3.11
C GLU A 293 -24.57 -84.22 -3.57
N PHE A 294 -23.27 -84.12 -3.31
CA PHE A 294 -22.32 -85.22 -3.54
C PHE A 294 -22.49 -86.38 -2.54
N ASP A 295 -22.82 -86.09 -1.27
CA ASP A 295 -23.04 -87.10 -0.23
C ASP A 295 -24.36 -87.87 -0.42
N GLU A 296 -25.37 -87.23 -1.01
CA GLU A 296 -26.62 -87.91 -1.41
C GLU A 296 -26.42 -88.80 -2.66
N SER A 297 -25.51 -88.41 -3.56
CA SER A 297 -25.12 -89.22 -4.72
C SER A 297 -24.22 -90.43 -4.36
N ASN A 298 -23.28 -90.26 -3.41
CA ASN A 298 -22.31 -91.29 -3.06
C ASN A 298 -22.74 -92.28 -1.95
N ARG A 299 -23.93 -92.12 -1.35
CA ARG A 299 -24.53 -93.17 -0.51
C ARG A 299 -24.76 -94.51 -1.23
N ASN A 300 -24.60 -94.54 -2.56
CA ASN A 300 -24.67 -95.76 -3.37
C ASN A 300 -23.31 -96.42 -3.68
N THR A 301 -22.17 -95.95 -3.17
CA THR A 301 -20.87 -96.63 -3.37
C THR A 301 -19.97 -96.63 -2.14
N SER A 302 -20.23 -97.62 -1.28
CA SER A 302 -19.23 -98.41 -0.53
C SER A 302 -17.93 -97.73 -0.06
N LYS A 303 -17.91 -97.36 1.23
CA LYS A 303 -17.11 -98.06 2.26
C LYS A 303 -15.66 -98.40 1.88
N PHE A 304 -14.74 -97.44 1.79
CA PHE A 304 -13.31 -97.70 2.01
C PHE A 304 -12.55 -96.43 2.47
N GLU A 305 -11.82 -96.59 3.58
CA GLU A 305 -10.67 -95.79 4.05
C GLU A 305 -10.84 -94.31 4.48
N HIS A 306 -11.11 -94.12 5.79
CA HIS A 306 -10.64 -92.94 6.52
C HIS A 306 -10.01 -93.38 7.84
N LYS A 307 -8.69 -93.64 7.84
CA LYS A 307 -7.90 -93.91 9.05
C LYS A 307 -6.64 -93.05 9.03
N SER A 308 -6.53 -92.19 10.04
CA SER A 308 -5.36 -91.36 10.42
C SER A 308 -5.02 -90.23 9.43
N LYS A 309 -4.93 -88.96 9.80
CA LYS A 309 -4.23 -88.38 10.95
C LYS A 309 -4.92 -87.06 11.36
N LEU A 310 -5.84 -87.15 12.32
CA LEU A 310 -6.51 -86.00 12.95
C LEU A 310 -5.82 -85.59 14.26
N LEU A 311 -4.49 -85.65 14.31
CA LEU A 311 -3.71 -85.32 15.51
C LEU A 311 -2.48 -84.51 15.09
N ASN A 312 -2.63 -83.18 15.17
CA ASN A 312 -1.59 -82.25 15.66
C ASN A 312 -2.00 -80.77 15.60
N THR A 313 -3.30 -80.46 15.58
CA THR A 313 -3.82 -79.08 15.63
C THR A 313 -3.87 -78.46 17.04
N ILE A 314 -3.27 -79.08 18.06
CA ILE A 314 -3.35 -78.57 19.45
C ILE A 314 -2.07 -77.86 19.94
N TRP A 315 -1.01 -77.67 19.12
CA TRP A 315 0.29 -77.27 19.69
C TRP A 315 1.13 -76.13 19.09
N SER A 316 0.59 -75.12 18.38
CA SER A 316 1.43 -73.91 18.16
C SER A 316 0.73 -72.55 18.03
N SER A 317 -0.53 -72.43 18.46
CA SER A 317 -1.20 -71.13 18.65
C SER A 317 -0.58 -70.25 19.77
N LYS A 318 0.53 -70.66 20.39
CA LYS A 318 1.24 -69.91 21.44
C LYS A 318 2.53 -69.19 21.01
N PHE A 319 2.88 -69.18 19.73
CA PHE A 319 4.06 -68.42 19.24
C PHE A 319 3.75 -67.23 18.33
N LYS A 320 2.49 -66.75 18.29
CA LYS A 320 2.09 -65.55 17.54
C LYS A 320 2.04 -64.26 18.39
N ARG A 321 3.05 -64.07 19.27
CA ARG A 321 3.21 -62.82 20.03
C ARG A 321 4.66 -62.55 20.44
N ARG A 322 5.57 -62.45 19.46
CA ARG A 322 6.78 -61.62 19.52
C ARG A 322 7.52 -61.63 18.18
N ASN A 323 8.00 -60.45 17.80
CA ASN A 323 8.92 -60.13 16.71
C ASN A 323 8.23 -59.73 15.39
N ASP A 324 7.79 -58.48 15.34
CA ASP A 324 8.54 -57.44 14.61
C ASP A 324 9.29 -57.96 13.36
N SER A 325 8.56 -58.09 12.25
CA SER A 325 9.05 -57.49 11.01
C SER A 325 9.00 -55.97 11.25
N LEU A 326 10.08 -55.21 11.12
CA LEU A 326 10.56 -54.79 9.81
C LEU A 326 11.98 -54.21 9.95
N PHE A 327 12.99 -55.07 9.86
CA PHE A 327 14.31 -54.67 9.37
C PHE A 327 14.33 -54.91 7.86
N GLU A 328 14.54 -53.84 7.12
CA GLU A 328 15.40 -53.70 5.93
C GLU A 328 15.63 -54.90 4.98
N ALA A 329 15.37 -54.65 3.69
CA ALA A 329 16.24 -54.94 2.53
C ALA A 329 15.65 -55.78 1.36
N LYS A 330 15.62 -55.09 0.21
CA LYS A 330 16.15 -55.48 -1.13
C LYS A 330 15.50 -56.57 -2.00
N ASN A 331 15.53 -56.21 -3.30
CA ASN A 331 15.48 -57.00 -4.54
C ASN A 331 14.08 -57.44 -4.99
N GLY A 332 13.63 -57.27 -6.24
CA GLY A 332 14.27 -56.83 -7.48
C GLY A 332 13.36 -57.22 -8.67
N SER A 333 13.57 -56.57 -9.81
CA SER A 333 13.29 -57.06 -11.17
C SER A 333 11.84 -57.01 -11.72
N LYS A 334 11.57 -55.97 -12.51
CA LYS A 334 10.91 -56.15 -13.83
C LYS A 334 11.54 -55.19 -14.84
N LEU A 335 12.44 -55.73 -15.65
CA LEU A 335 13.05 -55.14 -16.85
C LEU A 335 11.93 -54.70 -17.82
N MET A 336 12.02 -53.47 -18.33
CA MET A 336 11.31 -53.03 -19.52
C MET A 336 12.37 -52.86 -20.62
N ILE A 337 12.51 -53.89 -21.46
CA ILE A 337 13.34 -53.83 -22.68
C ILE A 337 12.51 -53.09 -23.73
N ILE A 338 13.04 -51.95 -24.18
CA ILE A 338 12.58 -51.23 -25.36
C ILE A 338 13.22 -51.93 -26.57
N ASN A 339 12.37 -52.53 -27.40
CA ASN A 339 12.74 -53.13 -28.67
C ASN A 339 12.99 -52.01 -29.68
N VAL A 340 14.23 -51.93 -30.21
CA VAL A 340 14.54 -51.18 -31.44
C VAL A 340 14.74 -52.24 -32.51
N ASN A 341 13.82 -52.27 -33.48
CA ASN A 341 14.04 -52.92 -34.78
C ASN A 341 14.95 -52.04 -35.65
#